data_AF-A0A7Y0S203-F1
#
_entry.id   AF-A0A7Y0S203-F1
#
_cell.length_a   1.000
_cell.length_b   1.000
_cell.length_c   1.000
_cell.angle_alpha   90.00
_cell.angle_beta   90.00
_cell.angle_gamma   90.00
#
_symmetry.space_group_name_H-M   'P 1'
#
loop_
_entity.id
_entity.type
_entity.pdbx_description
1 polymer ?
#
loop_
_entity_poly.entity_id
_entity_poly.type
_entity_poly.pdbx_seq_one_letter_code
_entity_poly.pdbx_strand_id
1 'polypeptide(L)' 'MEKIIDELGGSNIAKACSVTPKAVSKWKAKNCLPRTVITGESDYAEKIEALSESKFSTELLISLTKEQLNSTAINRAA' A
#
# COMPACT_ATOMS: atom_id res chain seq x y z
N MET A 1 5.86 -0.01 -2.51
CA MET A 1 4.79 -1.01 -2.27
C MET A 1 5.08 -2.40 -2.84
N GLU A 2 5.64 -2.54 -4.05
CA GLU A 2 5.87 -3.86 -4.66
C GLU A 2 6.65 -4.82 -3.75
N LYS A 3 7.77 -4.35 -3.18
CA LYS A 3 8.60 -5.14 -2.25
C LYS A 3 7.82 -5.69 -1.05
N ILE A 4 6.90 -4.90 -0.50
CA ILE A 4 6.06 -5.29 0.64
C ILE A 4 5.05 -6.38 0.21
N ILE A 5 4.47 -6.23 -0.99
CA ILE A 5 3.53 -7.20 -1.54
C ILE A 5 4.22 -8.52 -1.89
N ASP A 6 5.48 -8.46 -2.32
CA ASP A 6 6.29 -9.64 -2.62
C ASP A 6 6.70 -10.39 -1.34
N GLU A 7 7.19 -9.65 -0.32
CA GLU A 7 7.60 -10.19 0.98
C GLU A 7 6.44 -10.83 1.76
N LEU A 8 5.30 -10.14 1.85
CA LEU A 8 4.14 -10.64 2.61
C LEU A 8 3.22 -11.54 1.80
N GLY A 9 3.36 -11.52 0.48
CA GLY A 9 2.46 -12.16 -0.47
C GLY A 9 1.15 -11.37 -0.67
N GLY A 10 0.88 -11.01 -1.92
CA GLY A 10 -0.31 -10.24 -2.27
C GLY A 10 -1.65 -10.90 -1.89
N SER A 11 -1.70 -12.23 -1.87
CA SER A 11 -2.87 -12.98 -1.40
C SER A 11 -3.09 -12.85 0.11
N ASN A 12 -2.00 -12.76 0.90
CA ASN A 12 -2.09 -12.61 2.35
C ASN A 12 -2.56 -11.21 2.73
N ILE A 13 -2.00 -10.19 2.06
CA ILE A 13 -2.45 -8.79 2.18
C ILE A 13 -3.93 -8.66 1.77
N ALA A 14 -4.34 -9.31 0.67
CA ALA A 14 -5.73 -9.29 0.22
C ALA A 14 -6.69 -9.82 1.29
N LYS A 15 -6.32 -10.96 1.92
CA LYS A 15 -7.10 -11.57 3.00
C LYS A 15 -7.15 -10.68 4.25
N ALA A 16 -6.02 -10.17 4.72
CA ALA A 16 -6.00 -9.33 5.92
C ALA A 16 -6.73 -8.01 5.72
N CYS A 17 -6.53 -7.37 4.57
CA CYS A 17 -7.23 -6.13 4.22
C CYS A 17 -8.70 -6.37 3.83
N SER A 18 -9.13 -7.61 3.68
CA SER A 18 -10.46 -8.00 3.17
C SER A 18 -10.79 -7.30 1.85
N VAL A 19 -9.81 -7.27 0.95
CA VAL A 19 -9.91 -6.65 -0.37
C VAL A 19 -9.79 -7.70 -1.46
N THR A 20 -10.32 -7.40 -2.64
CA THR A 20 -10.17 -8.25 -3.81
C THR A 20 -8.69 -8.35 -4.21
N PRO A 21 -8.18 -9.52 -4.67
CA PRO A 21 -6.81 -9.65 -5.19
C PRO A 21 -6.49 -8.65 -6.31
N LYS A 22 -7.51 -8.22 -7.06
CA LYS A 22 -7.40 -7.17 -8.07
C LYS A 22 -7.04 -5.80 -7.50
N ALA A 23 -7.46 -5.48 -6.27
CA ALA A 23 -7.04 -4.26 -5.57
C ALA A 23 -5.54 -4.31 -5.22
N VAL A 24 -5.08 -5.43 -4.65
CA VAL A 24 -3.66 -5.63 -4.33
C VAL A 24 -2.78 -5.60 -5.59
N SER A 25 -3.24 -6.21 -6.68
CA SER A 25 -2.56 -6.11 -7.98
C SER A 25 -2.44 -4.67 -8.47
N LYS A 26 -3.49 -3.85 -8.31
CA LYS A 26 -3.42 -2.40 -8.62
C LYS A 26 -2.43 -1.67 -7.71
N TRP A 27 -2.35 -2.01 -6.42
CA TRP A 27 -1.40 -1.40 -5.50
C TRP A 27 0.05 -1.78 -5.86
N LYS A 28 0.28 -3.02 -6.30
CA LYS A 28 1.58 -3.46 -6.85
C LYS A 28 1.93 -2.66 -8.10
N ALA A 29 1.02 -2.62 -9.08
CA ALA A 29 1.24 -1.93 -10.35
C ALA A 29 1.48 -0.41 -10.18
N LYS A 30 0.77 0.24 -9.25
CA LYS A 30 0.96 1.65 -8.92
C LYS A 30 2.06 1.91 -7.90
N ASN A 31 2.65 0.84 -7.37
CA ASN A 31 3.61 0.86 -6.28
C ASN A 31 3.16 1.66 -5.04
N CYS A 32 1.85 1.85 -4.81
CA CYS A 32 1.30 2.71 -3.76
C CYS A 32 -0.05 2.21 -3.22
N LEU A 33 -0.38 2.56 -1.97
CA LEU A 33 -1.69 2.32 -1.36
C LEU A 33 -2.75 3.35 -1.83
N PRO A 34 -4.05 3.08 -1.60
CA PRO A 34 -5.09 4.05 -1.93
C PRO A 34 -5.01 5.28 -1.02
N ARG A 35 -5.47 6.43 -1.53
CA ARG A 35 -5.45 7.71 -0.81
C ARG A 35 -6.18 7.65 0.54
N THR A 36 -7.14 6.75 0.68
CA THR A 36 -7.88 6.51 1.94
C THR A 36 -6.96 6.14 3.11
N VAL A 37 -5.81 5.53 2.84
CA VAL A 37 -4.79 5.23 3.87
C VAL A 37 -4.08 6.50 4.35
N ILE A 38 -3.92 7.49 3.48
CA ILE A 38 -3.29 8.77 3.83
C ILE A 38 -4.25 9.64 4.62
N THR A 39 -5.53 9.63 4.26
CA THR A 39 -6.59 10.39 4.95
C THR A 39 -7.07 9.72 6.24
N GLY A 40 -6.60 8.51 6.56
CA GLY A 40 -7.02 7.75 7.73
C GLY A 40 -8.43 7.15 7.61
N GLU A 41 -8.99 7.11 6.40
CA GLU A 41 -10.28 6.47 6.11
C GLU A 41 -10.15 4.94 5.96
N SER A 42 -8.91 4.41 5.93
CA SER A 42 -8.68 2.98 5.82
C SER A 42 -7.44 2.53 6.57
N ASP A 43 -7.60 1.52 7.42
CA ASP A 43 -6.56 0.92 8.26
C ASP A 43 -5.70 -0.11 7.48
N TYR A 44 -5.57 0.04 6.16
CA TYR A 44 -4.82 -0.95 5.36
C TYR A 44 -3.34 -0.98 5.76
N ALA A 45 -2.76 0.17 6.07
CA ALA A 45 -1.37 0.24 6.52
C ALA A 45 -1.16 -0.49 7.85
N GLU A 46 -2.06 -0.33 8.82
CA GLU A 46 -2.00 -1.05 10.11
C GLU A 46 -2.16 -2.56 9.93
N LYS A 47 -3.07 -2.99 9.06
CA LYS A 47 -3.24 -4.43 8.74
C LYS A 47 -2.00 -5.03 8.11
N ILE A 48 -1.33 -4.27 7.25
CA ILE A 48 -0.07 -4.68 6.62
C ILE A 48 1.05 -4.71 7.65
N GLU A 49 1.12 -3.73 8.55
CA GLU A 49 2.09 -3.67 9.64
C GLU A 49 1.95 -4.87 10.57
N ALA A 50 0.72 -5.19 11.00
CA ALA A 50 0.39 -6.37 11.79
C ALA A 50 0.74 -7.68 11.07
N LEU A 51 0.47 -7.77 9.76
CA LEU A 51 0.88 -8.92 8.94
C LEU A 51 2.39 -9.09 8.82
N SER A 52 3.13 -7.99 8.88
CA SER A 52 4.58 -7.96 8.71
C SER A 52 5.33 -8.09 10.02
N GLU A 53 4.63 -8.31 11.14
CA GLU A 53 5.19 -8.33 12.48
C GLU A 53 6.01 -7.05 12.76
N SER A 54 5.43 -5.89 12.45
CA SER A 54 6.03 -4.56 12.59
C SER A 54 7.29 -4.29 11.76
N LYS A 55 7.63 -5.13 10.77
CA LYS A 55 8.72 -4.83 9.80
C LYS A 55 8.45 -3.60 8.95
N PHE A 56 7.19 -3.34 8.62
CA PHE A 56 6.76 -2.17 7.83
C PHE A 56 5.79 -1.34 8.65
N SER A 57 6.29 -0.28 9.28
CA SER A 57 5.45 0.60 10.10
C SER A 57 4.42 1.34 9.24
N THR A 58 3.24 1.60 9.81
CA THR A 58 2.14 2.35 9.19
C THR A 58 2.61 3.69 8.60
N GLU A 59 3.46 4.42 9.33
CA GLU A 59 4.00 5.71 8.87
C GLU A 59 4.90 5.57 7.63
N LEU A 60 5.72 4.51 7.58
CA LEU A 60 6.57 4.20 6.44
C LEU A 60 5.71 3.89 5.20
N LEU A 61 4.64 3.11 5.38
CA LEU A 61 3.70 2.77 4.30
C LEU A 61 3.00 4.02 3.74
N ILE A 62 2.57 4.92 4.62
CA ILE A 62 1.94 6.20 4.25
C ILE A 62 2.95 7.08 3.50
N SER A 63 4.18 7.20 4.01
CA SER A 63 5.23 8.05 3.44
C SER A 63 5.63 7.59 2.05
N LEU A 64 5.86 6.28 1.87
CA LEU A 64 6.12 5.67 0.56
C LEU A 64 4.96 5.94 -0.41
N THR A 65 3.71 5.82 0.06
CA THR A 65 2.54 6.06 -0.78
C THR A 65 2.42 7.53 -1.21
N LYS A 66 2.68 8.47 -0.30
CA LYS A 66 2.70 9.91 -0.60
C LYS A 66 3.77 10.25 -1.65
N GLU A 67 4.97 9.71 -1.49
CA GLU A 67 6.08 9.93 -2.43
C GLU A 67 5.74 9.40 -3.83
N GLN A 68 5.18 8.19 -3.93
CA GLN A 68 4.78 7.60 -5.20
C GLN A 68 3.62 8.36 -5.89
N LEU A 69 2.65 8.86 -5.12
CA LEU A 69 1.57 9.70 -5.65
C LEU A 69 2.10 11.04 -6.17
N ASN A 70 3.03 11.67 -5.44
CA ASN A 70 3.68 12.91 -5.87
C ASN A 70 4.44 12.71 -7.18
N SER A 71 5.27 11.66 -7.26
CA SER A 71 6.00 11.30 -8.47
C SER A 71 5.07 11.00 -9.66
N THR A 72 3.96 10.31 -9.42
CA THR A 72 2.95 10.02 -10.48
C THR A 72 2.22 11.28 -10.94
N ALA A 73 1.92 12.20 -10.03
CA ALA A 73 1.26 13.47 -10.37
C ALA A 73 2.15 14.34 -11.26
N ILE A 74 3.45 14.38 -10.96
CA ILE A 74 4.45 15.13 -11.75
C ILE A 74 4.58 14.55 -13.16
N ASN A 75 4.67 13.22 -13.30
CA ASN A 75 4.83 12.56 -14.61
C ASN A 75 3.56 12.59 -15.49
N ARG A 76 2.38 12.85 -14.92
CA ARG A 76 1.12 12.97 -15.69
C ARG A 76 0.85 14.38 -16.21
N ALA A 77 1.62 15.37 -15.76
CA ALA A 77 1.47 16.77 -16.15
C ALA A 77 2.49 17.20 -17.23
N ALA A 78 3.24 16.25 -17.81
CA ALA A 78 4.22 16.46 -18.86
C ALA A 78 3.77 15.82 -20.18
#